data_AF-A0A356E3M6-F1
#
_entry.id   AF-A0A356E3M6-F1
#
_cell.length_a   1.000
_cell.length_b   1.000
_cell.length_c   1.000
_cell.angle_alpha   90.00
_cell.angle_beta   90.00
_cell.angle_gamma   90.00
#
_symmetry.space_group_name_H-M   'P 1'
#
loop_
_entity.id
_entity.type
_entity.pdbx_description
1 polymer ?
#
loop_
_entity_poly.entity_id
_entity_poly.type
_entity_poly.pdbx_seq_one_letter_code
_entity_poly.pdbx_strand_id
1 'polypeptide(L)' 'MYDRLCTDLCASHPAQAVLAAYADRLDRFPLEHCRSAMGRYLLVTDKADSIEEAQRLGMGSVLADEQFGTHSLLP' A
#
# COMPACT_ATOMS: atom_id res chain seq x y z
N MET A 1 -10.81 -5.61 -6.78
CA MET A 1 -10.13 -6.07 -5.54
C MET A 1 -8.66 -6.21 -5.89
N TYR A 2 -7.76 -5.58 -5.13
CA TYR A 2 -6.33 -5.59 -5.45
C TYR A 2 -5.66 -6.90 -5.01
N ASP A 3 -4.66 -7.35 -5.75
CA ASP A 3 -3.99 -8.64 -5.52
C ASP A 3 -2.68 -8.52 -4.77
N ARG A 4 -2.03 -7.35 -4.85
CA ARG A 4 -0.77 -7.06 -4.17
C ARG A 4 -0.88 -5.77 -3.37
N LEU A 5 -0.25 -5.75 -2.21
CA LEU A 5 -0.14 -4.56 -1.38
C LEU A 5 1.27 -3.99 -1.55
N CYS A 6 1.37 -2.68 -1.69
CA CYS A 6 2.64 -1.97 -1.71
C CYS A 6 2.69 -0.99 -0.57
N THR A 7 3.86 -0.79 0.04
CA THR A 7 4.00 0.15 1.16
C THR A 7 5.13 1.14 0.94
N ASP A 8 4.85 2.40 1.29
CA ASP A 8 5.84 3.47 1.42
C ASP A 8 5.74 4.15 2.80
N LEU A 9 5.37 3.36 3.82
CA LEU A 9 5.18 3.84 5.17
C LEU A 9 6.49 4.02 5.91
N CYS A 10 6.55 4.99 6.82
CA CYS A 10 7.63 5.06 7.80
C CYS A 10 7.73 3.74 8.59
N ALA A 11 8.96 3.32 8.93
CA ALA A 11 9.18 2.05 9.64
C ALA A 11 8.49 1.99 11.01
N SER A 12 8.29 3.14 11.65
CA SER A 12 7.56 3.30 12.91
C SER A 12 6.05 3.45 12.75
N HIS A 13 5.52 3.44 11.52
CA HIS A 13 4.11 3.66 11.28
C HIS A 13 3.26 2.49 11.83
N PRO A 14 2.20 2.73 12.62
CA PRO A 14 1.43 1.67 13.26
C PRO A 14 0.81 0.68 12.26
N ALA A 15 0.44 1.16 11.07
CA ALA A 15 -0.06 0.32 9.98
C ALA A 15 0.91 -0.79 9.52
N GLN A 16 2.22 -0.66 9.77
CA GLN A 16 3.19 -1.72 9.48
C GLN A 16 2.82 -3.04 10.19
N ALA A 17 2.32 -2.95 11.42
CA ALA A 17 1.90 -4.13 12.19
C ALA A 17 0.67 -4.81 11.57
N VAL A 18 -0.28 -4.02 11.06
CA VAL A 18 -1.49 -4.53 10.39
C VAL A 18 -1.12 -5.20 9.05
N LEU A 19 -0.22 -4.58 8.30
CA LEU A 19 0.20 -5.06 6.98
C LEU A 19 1.09 -6.30 7.05
N ALA A 20 1.75 -6.55 8.18
CA ALA A 20 2.53 -7.76 8.41
C ALA A 20 1.70 -9.06 8.27
N ALA A 21 0.38 -8.99 8.49
CA ALA A 21 -0.53 -10.13 8.26
C ALA A 21 -0.62 -10.55 6.78
N TYR A 22 -0.21 -9.68 5.86
CA TYR A 22 -0.22 -9.88 4.41
C TYR A 22 1.19 -9.90 3.82
N ALA A 23 2.20 -10.25 4.62
CA ALA A 23 3.62 -10.19 4.23
C ALA A 23 3.93 -11.00 2.95
N ASP A 24 3.18 -12.06 2.64
CA ASP A 24 3.31 -12.86 1.42
C ASP A 24 2.90 -12.10 0.14
N ARG A 25 2.09 -11.06 0.30
CA ARG A 25 1.54 -10.21 -0.77
C ARG A 25 2.07 -8.77 -0.70
N LEU A 26 2.97 -8.49 0.23
CA LEU A 26 3.51 -7.16 0.52
C LEU A 26 4.79 -6.91 -0.29
N ASP A 27 4.73 -5.93 -1.17
CA ASP A 27 5.88 -5.42 -1.93
C ASP A 27 6.28 -4.02 -1.40
N ARG A 28 7.52 -3.59 -1.66
CA ARG A 28 8.01 -2.27 -1.27
C ARG A 28 7.92 -1.27 -2.40
N PHE A 29 7.64 0.00 -2.07
CA PHE A 29 7.69 1.09 -3.04
C PHE A 29 9.11 1.69 -3.12
N PRO A 30 9.60 2.09 -4.32
CA PRO A 30 8.99 1.92 -5.64
C PRO A 30 9.18 0.48 -6.13
N LEU A 31 8.07 -0.20 -6.43
CA LEU A 31 7.94 -1.64 -6.73
C LEU A 31 9.12 -2.23 -7.51
N GLU A 32 10.15 -2.65 -6.78
CA GLU A 32 11.37 -3.16 -7.36
C GLU A 32 11.04 -4.45 -8.11
N HIS A 33 11.28 -4.48 -9.43
CA HIS A 33 11.09 -5.64 -10.32
C HIS A 33 9.65 -6.02 -10.70
N CYS A 34 8.69 -5.10 -10.61
CA CYS A 34 7.32 -5.40 -10.99
C CYS A 34 7.16 -5.73 -12.48
N ARG A 35 6.80 -6.99 -12.80
CA ARG A 35 6.41 -7.46 -14.14
C ARG A 35 4.89 -7.47 -14.37
N SER A 36 4.13 -7.06 -13.36
CA SER A 36 2.67 -7.18 -13.30
C SER A 36 1.97 -5.86 -13.65
N ALA A 37 0.70 -5.94 -14.04
CA ALA A 37 -0.12 -4.75 -14.27
C ALA A 37 -0.35 -3.97 -12.97
N MET A 38 0.00 -2.68 -12.98
CA MET A 38 -0.09 -1.77 -11.82
C MET A 38 -1.50 -1.64 -11.24
N GLY A 39 -2.55 -1.79 -12.06
CA GLY A 39 -3.94 -1.80 -11.60
C GLY A 39 -4.31 -2.94 -10.64
N ARG A 40 -3.44 -3.93 -10.45
CA ARG A 40 -3.60 -5.02 -9.46
C ARG A 40 -2.96 -4.69 -8.10
N TYR A 41 -2.31 -3.54 -7.97
CA TYR A 41 -1.63 -3.11 -6.75
C TYR A 41 -2.41 -2.03 -6.03
N LEU A 42 -2.38 -2.09 -4.70
CA LEU A 42 -2.82 -1.03 -3.80
C LEU A 42 -1.61 -0.49 -3.05
N LEU A 43 -1.28 0.79 -3.24
CA LEU A 43 -0.31 1.50 -2.41
C LEU A 43 -0.97 1.92 -1.09
N VAL A 44 -0.31 1.61 0.01
CA VAL A 44 -0.60 2.12 1.35
C VAL A 44 0.57 3.01 1.77
N THR A 45 0.31 4.30 2.01
CA THR A 45 1.36 5.29 2.26
C THR A 45 0.90 6.39 3.21
N ASP A 46 1.83 6.97 3.97
CA ASP A 46 1.64 8.16 4.81
C ASP A 46 2.10 9.44 4.09
N LYS A 47 2.51 9.33 2.82
CA LYS A 47 3.08 10.40 2.01
C LYS A 47 2.17 10.76 0.83
N ALA A 48 1.81 12.04 0.73
CA ALA A 48 0.99 12.56 -0.35
C ALA A 48 1.64 12.41 -1.74
N ASP A 49 2.94 12.68 -1.86
CA ASP A 49 3.67 12.60 -3.13
C ASP A 49 3.63 11.18 -3.73
N SER A 50 3.66 10.15 -2.87
CA SER A 50 3.58 8.74 -3.29
C SER A 50 2.18 8.37 -3.81
N ILE A 51 1.13 9.07 -3.35
CA ILE A 51 -0.24 8.91 -3.88
C ILE A 51 -0.30 9.45 -5.32
N GLU A 52 0.27 10.62 -5.57
CA GLU A 52 0.31 11.18 -6.93
C GLU A 52 1.04 10.26 -7.90
N GLU A 53 2.16 9.68 -7.48
CA GLU A 53 2.88 8.69 -8.30
C GLU A 53 2.07 7.40 -8.52
N ALA A 54 1.42 6.87 -7.47
CA ALA A 54 0.55 5.70 -7.62
C ALA A 54 -0.59 5.93 -8.63
N GLN A 55 -1.19 7.13 -8.62
CA GLN A 55 -2.21 7.50 -9.60
C GLN A 55 -1.65 7.58 -11.02
N ARG A 56 -0.46 8.18 -11.20
CA ARG A 56 0.23 8.23 -12.51
C ARG A 56 0.53 6.82 -13.04
N LEU A 57 0.84 5.88 -12.16
CA LEU A 57 1.09 4.48 -12.49
C LEU A 57 -0.19 3.65 -12.69
N GLY A 58 -1.38 4.22 -12.44
CA GLY A 58 -2.66 3.51 -12.53
C GLY A 58 -2.86 2.47 -11.41
N MET A 59 -2.19 2.66 -10.27
CA MET A 59 -2.36 1.86 -9.07
C MET A 59 -3.52 2.39 -8.22
N GLY A 60 -4.12 1.52 -7.41
CA GLY A 60 -4.91 1.98 -6.28
C GLY A 60 -4.03 2.60 -5.22
N SER A 61 -4.54 3.58 -4.47
CA SER A 61 -3.81 4.22 -3.37
C SER A 61 -4.72 4.49 -2.19
N VAL A 62 -4.21 4.31 -0.98
CA VAL A 62 -4.85 4.66 0.29
C VAL A 62 -3.84 5.42 1.14
N LEU A 63 -4.27 6.55 1.69
CA LEU A 63 -3.53 7.26 2.72
C LEU A 63 -3.71 6.49 4.03
N ALA A 64 -2.60 6.05 4.62
CA ALA A 64 -2.58 5.46 5.93
C ALA A 64 -2.52 6.57 6.98
N ASP A 65 -3.69 7.02 7.42
CA ASP A 65 -3.80 7.93 8.55
C ASP A 65 -3.86 7.14 9.88
N GLU A 66 -4.12 7.85 10.99
CA GLU A 66 -4.23 7.24 12.32
C GLU A 66 -5.36 6.20 12.44
N GLN A 67 -6.30 6.18 11.50
CA GLN A 67 -7.44 5.25 11.46
C GLN A 67 -7.20 4.08 10.49
N PHE A 68 -6.03 3.99 9.89
CA PHE A 68 -5.71 2.87 9.01
C PHE A 68 -5.72 1.54 9.79
N GLY A 69 -6.65 0.65 9.43
CA GLY A 69 -6.83 -0.65 10.07
C GLY A 69 -7.83 -0.68 11.24
N THR A 70 -8.34 0.47 11.72
CA THR A 70 -9.47 0.48 12.67
C THR A 70 -10.80 0.25 11.96
N HIS A 71 -10.92 0.77 10.73
CA HIS A 71 -11.96 0.39 9.79
C HIS A 71 -11.42 -0.75 8.93
N SER A 72 -11.49 -1.98 9.45
CA SER A 72 -11.14 -3.17 8.67
C SER A 72 -11.93 -3.17 7.36
N LEU A 73 -11.22 -3.12 6.24
CA LEU A 73 -11.80 -3.31 4.89
C LEU A 73 -12.16 -4.79 4.63
N LEU A 74 -11.95 -5.66 5.60
CA LEU A 74 -12.34 -7.05 5.58
C LEU A 74 -13.37 -7.30 6.70
N PRO A 75 -14.47 -7.99 6.39
CA PRO A 75 -15.50 -8.35 7.37
C PRO A 75 -14.96 -9.22 8.51
#